data_AF-A0A2G9RU77-F1
#
_entry.id   AF-A0A2G9RU77-F1
#
_cell.length_a   1.000
_cell.length_b   1.000
_cell.length_c   1.000
_cell.angle_alpha   90.00
_cell.angle_beta   90.00
_cell.angle_gamma   90.00
#
_symmetry.space_group_name_H-M   'P 1'
#
loop_
_entity.id
_entity.type
_entity.pdbx_description
1 polymer ?
#
loop_
_entity_poly.entity_id
_entity_poly.type
_entity_poly.pdbx_seq_one_letter_code
_entity_poly.pdbx_strand_id
1 'polypeptide(L)'
;LQNHLNSYGVQPFYMGLDNTGNAHGVFLLNSNAMDLTLQETPALTYRTIGGILDFYVVLGPKPEDVVQQYTALVGRPVMPSYWALGFQLCRYGYKNDAEIADIYENMKRAKIPYDVQYADIDYMERQMDFTLGANFSGLPALVDRIRAEGMKFIILLDPAIAGNETKPYPAFTRGVQDDVFIKWPNSNDIVWGK
;
A
#
# COMPACT_ATOMS: atom_id res chain seq x y z
N LEU A 1 4.05 24.78 -13.70
CA LEU A 1 4.63 24.44 -12.39
C LEU A 1 4.58 22.92 -12.25
N GLN A 2 5.64 22.21 -12.62
CA GLN A 2 5.76 20.77 -12.29
C GLN A 2 6.13 20.69 -10.81
N ASN A 3 5.20 20.22 -9.98
CA ASN A 3 5.48 20.00 -8.57
C ASN A 3 6.30 18.71 -8.44
N HIS A 4 7.61 18.84 -8.21
CA HIS A 4 8.53 17.74 -7.94
C HIS A 4 8.42 17.28 -6.47
N LEU A 5 7.22 16.88 -6.06
CA LEU A 5 6.96 16.42 -4.69
C LEU A 5 7.25 14.92 -4.58
N ASN A 6 7.93 14.52 -3.50
CA ASN A 6 8.01 13.13 -3.12
C ASN A 6 6.61 12.58 -2.79
N SER A 7 6.40 11.28 -3.02
CA SER A 7 5.12 10.59 -2.81
C SER A 7 5.31 9.37 -1.90
N TYR A 8 4.40 8.39 -1.97
CA TYR A 8 4.33 7.28 -1.02
C TYR A 8 5.54 6.34 -1.04
N GLY A 9 6.14 6.11 -2.22
CA GLY A 9 7.23 5.14 -2.41
C GLY A 9 8.58 5.80 -2.70
N VAL A 10 9.66 5.10 -2.33
CA VAL A 10 11.04 5.47 -2.66
C VAL A 10 11.63 4.34 -3.51
N GLN A 11 11.98 4.64 -4.77
CA GLN A 11 12.47 3.66 -5.75
C GLN A 11 13.75 4.19 -6.41
N PRO A 12 14.92 4.06 -5.77
CA PRO A 12 16.20 4.57 -6.27
C PRO A 12 16.80 3.65 -7.34
N PHE A 13 15.97 3.21 -8.29
CA PHE A 13 16.32 2.41 -9.44
C PHE A 13 16.00 3.18 -10.72
N TYR A 14 16.91 3.17 -11.68
CA TYR A 14 16.63 3.63 -13.04
C TYR A 14 17.19 2.66 -14.07
N MET A 15 16.64 2.73 -15.28
CA MET A 15 17.14 2.02 -16.46
C MET A 15 17.65 3.04 -17.47
N GLY A 16 18.84 2.81 -18.01
CA GLY A 16 19.41 3.57 -19.12
C GLY A 16 19.48 2.74 -20.39
N LEU A 17 19.22 3.39 -21.52
CA LEU A 17 19.47 2.84 -22.86
C LEU A 17 20.69 3.52 -23.45
N ASP A 18 21.58 2.73 -24.06
CA ASP A 18 22.68 3.27 -24.85
C ASP A 18 22.30 3.50 -26.33
N ASN A 19 23.19 4.14 -27.08
CA ASN A 19 22.97 4.47 -28.50
C ASN A 19 22.94 3.22 -29.42
N THR A 20 23.29 2.05 -28.90
CA THR A 20 23.23 0.77 -29.64
C THR A 20 21.93 0.00 -29.35
N GLY A 21 21.10 0.52 -28.43
CA GLY A 21 19.86 -0.12 -27.99
C GLY A 21 20.05 -1.11 -26.84
N ASN A 22 21.27 -1.24 -26.28
CA ASN A 22 21.49 -2.05 -25.10
C ASN A 22 20.99 -1.33 -23.84
N ALA A 23 20.48 -2.11 -22.88
CA ALA A 23 19.98 -1.58 -21.62
C ALA A 23 20.93 -1.87 -20.44
N HIS A 24 20.88 -1.01 -19.43
CA HIS A 24 21.44 -1.29 -18.12
C HIS A 24 20.52 -0.73 -17.04
N GLY A 25 20.59 -1.28 -15.83
CA GLY A 25 19.90 -0.77 -14.67
C GLY A 25 20.89 -0.42 -13.57
N VAL A 26 20.61 0.65 -12.82
CA VAL A 26 21.37 1.05 -11.64
C VAL A 26 20.41 1.21 -10.48
N PHE A 27 20.72 0.51 -9.38
CA PHE A 27 19.97 0.56 -8.13
C PHE A 27 20.90 1.03 -7.01
N LEU A 28 20.49 2.07 -6.28
CA LEU A 28 21.16 2.48 -5.04
C LEU A 28 20.38 1.91 -3.85
N LEU A 29 20.94 0.91 -3.17
CA LEU A 29 20.34 0.34 -1.97
C LEU A 29 20.54 1.27 -0.77
N ASN A 30 19.72 2.31 -0.69
CA ASN A 30 19.73 3.28 0.40
C ASN A 30 18.31 3.78 0.69
N SER A 31 17.89 3.76 1.96
CA SER A 31 16.55 4.16 2.41
C SER A 31 16.50 5.52 3.11
N ASN A 32 17.64 6.23 3.21
CA ASN A 32 17.68 7.58 3.75
C ASN A 32 17.04 8.57 2.76
N ALA A 33 16.54 9.69 3.27
CA ALA A 33 16.03 10.75 2.40
C ALA A 33 17.10 11.15 1.39
N MET A 34 16.70 11.25 0.13
CA MET A 34 17.60 11.56 -0.97
C MET A 34 16.87 12.34 -2.04
N ASP A 35 17.65 13.05 -2.85
CA ASP A 35 17.21 13.57 -4.14
C ASP A 35 18.10 13.05 -5.28
N LEU A 36 17.54 13.11 -6.49
CA LEU A 36 18.24 12.87 -7.73
C LEU A 36 18.13 14.12 -8.60
N THR A 37 19.26 14.64 -9.07
CA THR A 37 19.30 15.76 -10.01
C THR A 37 19.79 15.28 -11.37
N LEU A 38 18.97 15.44 -12.40
CA LEU A 38 19.36 15.21 -13.79
C LEU A 38 20.04 16.47 -14.35
N GLN A 39 21.11 16.29 -15.11
CA GLN A 39 21.88 17.38 -15.71
C GLN A 39 21.62 17.48 -17.22
N GLU A 40 22.06 18.58 -17.85
CA GLU A 40 21.92 18.77 -19.31
C GLU A 40 22.80 17.81 -20.12
N THR A 41 24.00 17.54 -19.63
CA THR A 41 24.77 16.37 -20.08
C THR A 41 24.10 15.11 -19.52
N PRO A 42 24.15 13.95 -20.22
CA PRO A 42 23.52 12.72 -19.75
C PRO A 42 24.25 12.21 -18.49
N ALA A 43 23.89 12.79 -17.37
CA ALA A 43 24.49 12.62 -16.06
C ALA A 43 23.42 12.87 -15.00
N LEU A 44 23.58 12.18 -13.87
CA LEU A 44 22.72 12.33 -12.71
C LEU A 44 23.57 12.38 -11.45
N THR A 45 23.08 13.10 -10.44
CA THR A 45 23.73 13.23 -9.14
C THR A 45 22.79 12.71 -8.06
N TYR A 46 23.27 11.76 -7.25
CA TYR A 46 22.61 11.34 -6.01
C TYR A 46 23.06 12.22 -4.86
N ARG A 47 22.12 12.72 -4.05
CA ARG A 47 22.40 13.37 -2.77
C ARG A 47 21.55 12.72 -1.70
N THR A 48 22.19 11.95 -0.82
CA THR A 48 21.52 11.28 0.31
C THR A 48 22.00 11.87 1.63
N ILE A 49 21.11 11.95 2.63
CA ILE A 49 21.44 12.52 3.95
C ILE A 49 22.12 11.52 4.89
N GLY A 50 22.31 10.27 4.48
CA GLY A 50 22.90 9.23 5.33
C GLY A 50 23.05 7.88 4.64
N GLY A 51 23.43 6.87 5.43
CA GLY A 51 23.69 5.53 4.94
C GLY A 51 25.02 5.42 4.18
N ILE A 52 25.08 4.46 3.27
CA ILE A 52 26.24 4.21 2.40
C ILE A 52 25.84 4.29 0.92
N LEU A 53 26.83 4.32 0.05
CA LEU A 53 26.65 4.20 -1.39
C LEU A 53 26.80 2.74 -1.81
N ASP A 54 25.72 1.97 -1.65
CA ASP A 54 25.67 0.55 -2.06
C ASP A 54 24.96 0.43 -3.42
N PHE A 55 25.74 0.33 -4.50
CA PHE A 55 25.25 0.32 -5.87
C PHE A 55 25.25 -1.09 -6.46
N TYR A 56 24.13 -1.43 -7.09
CA TYR A 56 24.01 -2.60 -7.95
C TYR A 56 23.81 -2.15 -9.39
N VAL A 57 24.64 -2.67 -10.29
CA VAL A 57 24.53 -2.44 -11.73
C VAL A 57 24.20 -3.76 -12.40
N VAL A 58 23.09 -3.79 -13.13
CA VAL A 58 22.64 -4.95 -13.90
C VAL A 58 22.73 -4.64 -15.40
N LEU A 59 23.26 -5.58 -16.16
CA LEU A 59 23.55 -5.40 -17.59
C LEU A 59 22.71 -6.40 -18.38
N GLY A 60 21.89 -5.95 -19.31
CA GLY A 60 21.11 -6.85 -20.17
C GLY A 60 20.94 -6.19 -21.52
N PRO A 61 21.21 -6.85 -22.66
CA PRO A 61 21.07 -6.14 -23.92
C PRO A 61 19.62 -5.66 -24.09
N LYS A 62 18.62 -6.33 -23.52
CA LYS A 62 17.22 -5.90 -23.56
C LYS A 62 16.73 -5.30 -22.23
N PRO A 63 15.81 -4.32 -22.26
CA PRO A 63 15.11 -3.82 -21.08
C PRO A 63 14.53 -4.92 -20.17
N GLU A 64 13.97 -5.98 -20.76
CA GLU A 64 13.38 -7.10 -20.02
C GLU A 64 14.45 -7.91 -19.27
N ASP A 65 15.67 -8.02 -19.81
CA ASP A 65 16.78 -8.72 -19.15
C ASP A 65 17.24 -7.93 -17.91
N VAL A 66 17.25 -6.60 -18.00
CA VAL A 66 17.54 -5.69 -16.88
C VAL A 66 16.48 -5.86 -15.78
N VAL A 67 15.19 -5.87 -16.11
CA VAL A 67 14.11 -6.06 -15.12
C VAL A 67 14.17 -7.45 -14.49
N GLN A 68 14.47 -8.50 -15.27
CA GLN A 68 14.63 -9.86 -14.75
C GLN A 68 15.77 -9.98 -13.75
N GLN A 69 16.91 -9.35 -14.02
CA GLN A 69 18.05 -9.33 -13.10
C GLN A 69 17.79 -8.48 -11.87
N TYR A 70 17.21 -7.29 -12.03
CA TYR A 70 16.83 -6.43 -10.91
C TYR A 70 15.87 -7.14 -9.96
N THR A 71 14.80 -7.76 -10.47
CA THR A 71 13.85 -8.52 -9.64
C THR A 71 14.43 -9.83 -9.10
N ALA A 72 15.46 -10.41 -9.72
CA ALA A 72 16.20 -11.52 -9.11
C ALA A 72 17.03 -11.06 -7.91
N LEU A 73 17.52 -9.82 -7.91
CA LEU A 73 18.25 -9.20 -6.81
C LEU A 73 17.34 -8.79 -5.65
N VAL A 74 16.27 -8.02 -5.93
CA VAL A 74 15.42 -7.43 -4.87
C VAL A 74 14.23 -8.28 -4.45
N GLY A 75 13.98 -9.38 -5.16
CA GLY A 75 12.82 -10.26 -4.97
C GLY A 75 11.83 -10.16 -6.12
N ARG A 76 11.31 -11.32 -6.55
CA ARG A 76 10.33 -11.41 -7.63
C ARG A 76 8.96 -10.94 -7.14
N PRO A 77 8.13 -10.35 -8.02
CA PRO A 77 6.76 -9.99 -7.66
C PRO A 77 5.96 -11.18 -7.11
N VAL A 78 5.07 -10.91 -6.16
CA VAL A 78 4.16 -11.91 -5.63
C VAL A 78 3.24 -12.43 -6.74
N MET A 79 2.94 -13.73 -6.74
CA MET A 79 1.92 -14.29 -7.61
C MET A 79 0.53 -13.89 -7.07
N PRO A 80 -0.25 -13.04 -7.76
CA PRO A 80 -1.56 -12.66 -7.28
C PRO A 80 -2.52 -13.86 -7.34
N SER A 81 -3.45 -13.93 -6.40
CA SER A 81 -4.59 -14.83 -6.52
C SER A 81 -5.43 -14.49 -7.75
N TYR A 82 -5.93 -15.49 -8.46
CA TYR A 82 -6.63 -15.28 -9.74
C TYR A 82 -7.78 -14.26 -9.67
N TRP A 83 -8.58 -14.27 -8.61
CA TRP A 83 -9.69 -13.33 -8.40
C TRP A 83 -9.25 -11.86 -8.30
N ALA A 84 -7.99 -11.58 -7.94
CA ALA A 84 -7.48 -10.22 -7.82
C ALA A 84 -7.26 -9.56 -9.19
N LEU A 85 -7.27 -10.35 -10.28
CA LEU A 85 -7.25 -9.87 -11.65
C LEU A 85 -8.63 -9.37 -12.13
N GLY A 86 -9.69 -9.64 -11.34
CA GLY A 86 -11.04 -9.18 -11.59
C GLY A 86 -11.23 -7.68 -11.32
N PHE A 87 -12.32 -7.11 -11.83
CA PHE A 87 -12.66 -5.71 -11.57
C PHE A 87 -13.05 -5.52 -10.10
N GLN A 88 -12.72 -4.36 -9.53
CA GLN A 88 -12.82 -4.09 -8.10
C GLN A 88 -13.50 -2.75 -7.85
N LEU A 89 -14.37 -2.68 -6.83
CA LEU A 89 -15.09 -1.45 -6.47
C LEU A 89 -14.85 -1.05 -5.03
N CYS A 90 -14.48 0.22 -4.86
CA CYS A 90 -14.27 0.88 -3.58
C CYS A 90 -14.68 2.34 -3.68
N ARG A 91 -14.98 2.95 -2.53
CA ARG A 91 -15.12 4.39 -2.36
C ARG A 91 -14.90 4.73 -0.88
N TYR A 92 -14.16 5.81 -0.63
CA TYR A 92 -14.21 6.49 0.66
C TYR A 92 -15.53 7.26 0.81
N GLY A 93 -16.28 6.97 1.86
CA GLY A 93 -17.54 7.62 2.21
C GLY A 93 -18.80 6.79 1.97
N TYR A 94 -18.70 5.45 1.99
CA TYR A 94 -19.91 4.63 2.10
C TYR A 94 -20.57 4.90 3.45
N LYS A 95 -21.89 5.08 3.47
CA LYS A 95 -22.61 5.55 4.68
C LYS A 95 -23.04 4.42 5.62
N ASN A 96 -23.31 3.25 5.07
CA ASN A 96 -23.81 2.07 5.79
C ASN A 96 -23.69 0.80 4.93
N ASP A 97 -23.97 -0.35 5.54
CA ASP A 97 -23.94 -1.65 4.83
C ASP A 97 -24.99 -1.77 3.72
N ALA A 98 -26.14 -1.10 3.83
CA ALA A 98 -27.17 -1.11 2.79
C ALA A 98 -26.71 -0.43 1.49
N GLU A 99 -25.94 0.66 1.57
CA GLU A 99 -25.36 1.32 0.38
C GLU A 99 -24.43 0.39 -0.38
N ILE A 100 -23.60 -0.39 0.33
CA ILE A 100 -22.72 -1.40 -0.29
C ILE A 100 -23.57 -2.51 -0.94
N ALA A 101 -24.62 -2.96 -0.26
CA ALA A 101 -25.53 -3.97 -0.81
C ALA A 101 -26.23 -3.49 -2.09
N ASP A 102 -26.70 -2.24 -2.12
CA ASP A 102 -27.34 -1.64 -3.29
C ASP A 102 -26.39 -1.55 -4.48
N ILE A 103 -25.13 -1.17 -4.25
CA ILE A 103 -24.11 -1.13 -5.31
C ILE A 103 -23.88 -2.53 -5.89
N TYR A 104 -23.76 -3.55 -5.03
CA TYR A 104 -23.60 -4.94 -5.46
C TYR A 104 -24.77 -5.42 -6.32
N GLU A 105 -26.01 -5.19 -5.87
CA GLU A 105 -27.19 -5.60 -6.62
C GLU A 105 -27.34 -4.82 -7.94
N ASN A 106 -26.96 -3.54 -7.96
CA ASN A 106 -27.00 -2.72 -9.18
C ASN A 106 -25.97 -3.20 -10.21
N MET A 107 -24.75 -3.55 -9.79
CA MET A 107 -23.72 -4.12 -10.67
C MET A 107 -24.17 -5.46 -11.26
N LYS A 108 -24.75 -6.34 -10.44
CA LYS A 108 -25.36 -7.60 -10.90
C LYS A 108 -26.49 -7.37 -11.90
N ARG A 109 -27.40 -6.45 -11.60
CA ARG A 109 -28.53 -6.11 -12.49
C ARG A 109 -28.04 -5.56 -13.83
N ALA A 110 -27.00 -4.73 -13.81
CA ALA A 110 -26.37 -4.19 -15.00
C ALA A 110 -25.49 -5.21 -15.75
N LYS A 111 -25.27 -6.40 -15.19
CA LYS A 111 -24.40 -7.46 -15.73
C LYS A 111 -22.96 -6.98 -15.96
N ILE A 112 -22.47 -6.08 -15.09
CA ILE A 112 -21.08 -5.63 -15.14
C ILE A 112 -20.25 -6.62 -14.29
N PRO A 113 -19.29 -7.35 -14.88
CA PRO A 113 -18.48 -8.29 -14.15
C PRO A 113 -17.55 -7.56 -13.18
N TYR A 114 -17.56 -7.98 -11.92
CA TYR A 114 -16.59 -7.55 -10.92
C TYR A 114 -16.50 -8.60 -9.81
N ASP A 115 -15.34 -8.71 -9.19
CA ASP A 115 -14.99 -9.84 -8.31
C ASP A 115 -14.75 -9.41 -6.87
N VAL A 116 -14.42 -8.13 -6.64
CA VAL A 116 -14.00 -7.64 -5.33
C VAL A 116 -14.78 -6.38 -4.93
N GLN A 117 -15.43 -6.45 -3.78
CA GLN A 117 -16.02 -5.28 -3.12
C GLN A 117 -15.15 -4.88 -1.93
N TYR A 118 -15.06 -3.57 -1.68
CA TYR A 118 -14.35 -3.03 -0.54
C TYR A 118 -15.27 -2.33 0.45
N ALA A 119 -14.78 -2.14 1.67
CA ALA A 119 -15.16 -1.03 2.53
C ALA A 119 -13.90 -0.28 2.98
N ASP A 120 -13.95 1.04 2.82
CA ASP A 120 -12.95 1.99 3.33
C ASP A 120 -13.14 2.19 4.86
N ILE A 121 -12.37 3.07 5.50
CA ILE A 121 -12.40 3.35 6.95
C ILE A 121 -13.79 3.62 7.54
N ASP A 122 -14.78 3.95 6.72
CA ASP A 122 -16.16 4.23 7.15
C ASP A 122 -16.82 3.02 7.84
N TYR A 123 -16.41 1.78 7.56
CA TYR A 123 -16.98 0.61 8.24
C TYR A 123 -16.61 0.53 9.72
N MET A 124 -15.53 1.20 10.12
CA MET A 124 -14.98 1.16 11.47
C MET A 124 -15.76 2.09 12.42
N GLU A 125 -15.78 1.79 13.71
CA GLU A 125 -16.26 2.74 14.72
C GLU A 125 -15.22 3.86 14.85
N ARG A 126 -15.59 5.09 14.44
CA ARG A 126 -14.72 6.27 14.53
C ARG A 126 -13.32 6.06 13.89
N GLN A 127 -13.25 5.28 12.81
CA GLN A 127 -12.01 4.99 12.08
C GLN A 127 -10.95 4.27 12.93
N MET A 128 -11.39 3.50 13.93
CA MET A 128 -10.50 2.67 14.74
C MET A 128 -10.37 1.27 14.12
N ASP A 129 -9.15 0.84 13.85
CA ASP A 129 -8.89 -0.51 13.32
C ASP A 129 -9.53 -1.61 14.17
N PHE A 130 -9.92 -2.70 13.49
CA PHE A 130 -10.50 -3.89 14.13
C PHE A 130 -11.83 -3.63 14.88
N THR A 131 -12.53 -2.56 14.55
CA THR A 131 -13.88 -2.25 15.07
C THR A 131 -14.92 -2.26 13.95
N LEU A 132 -16.20 -2.29 14.34
CA LEU A 132 -17.32 -2.23 13.40
C LEU A 132 -18.30 -1.15 13.87
N GLY A 133 -18.53 -0.15 13.02
CA GLY A 133 -19.44 0.96 13.30
C GLY A 133 -20.90 0.51 13.30
N ALA A 134 -21.74 1.22 14.07
CA ALA A 134 -23.17 0.88 14.20
C ALA A 134 -23.92 0.86 12.85
N ASN A 135 -23.58 1.78 11.94
CA ASN A 135 -24.14 1.87 10.59
C ASN A 135 -23.72 0.70 9.67
N PHE A 136 -22.78 -0.13 10.12
CA PHE A 136 -22.24 -1.28 9.40
C PHE A 136 -22.45 -2.58 10.18
N SER A 137 -23.34 -2.58 11.18
CA SER A 137 -23.63 -3.77 11.98
C SER A 137 -24.14 -4.96 11.13
N GLY A 138 -24.75 -4.71 9.97
CA GLY A 138 -25.16 -5.72 9.00
C GLY A 138 -24.07 -6.17 8.03
N LEU A 139 -22.91 -5.51 8.01
CA LEU A 139 -21.83 -5.77 7.07
C LEU A 139 -21.33 -7.22 7.10
N PRO A 140 -21.14 -7.90 8.25
CA PRO A 140 -20.71 -9.30 8.26
C PRO A 140 -21.67 -10.22 7.49
N ALA A 141 -22.98 -10.05 7.67
CA ALA A 141 -23.99 -10.83 6.96
C ALA A 141 -24.00 -10.52 5.45
N LEU A 142 -23.78 -9.26 5.07
CA LEU A 142 -23.63 -8.88 3.67
C LEU A 142 -22.39 -9.54 3.04
N VAL A 143 -21.25 -9.52 3.74
CA VAL A 143 -20.00 -10.14 3.28
C VAL A 143 -20.19 -11.65 3.08
N ASP A 144 -20.81 -12.34 4.03
CA ASP A 144 -21.09 -13.78 3.90
C ASP A 144 -21.99 -14.07 2.69
N ARG A 145 -23.01 -13.25 2.47
CA ARG A 145 -23.93 -13.37 1.33
C ARG A 145 -23.20 -13.24 0.00
N ILE A 146 -22.45 -12.16 -0.22
CA ILE A 146 -21.79 -11.93 -1.52
C ILE A 146 -20.68 -12.95 -1.77
N ARG A 147 -19.99 -13.42 -0.72
CA ARG A 147 -18.97 -14.47 -0.83
C ARG A 147 -19.56 -15.81 -1.22
N ALA A 148 -20.76 -16.14 -0.74
CA ALA A 148 -21.49 -17.33 -1.17
C ALA A 148 -21.85 -17.29 -2.67
N GLU A 149 -21.92 -16.10 -3.26
CA GLU A 149 -22.14 -15.88 -4.70
C GLU A 149 -20.83 -15.75 -5.51
N GLY A 150 -19.67 -16.01 -4.88
CA GLY A 150 -18.36 -16.05 -5.55
C GLY A 150 -17.51 -14.79 -5.41
N MET A 151 -18.05 -13.71 -4.82
CA MET A 151 -17.31 -12.47 -4.61
C MET A 151 -16.21 -12.60 -3.57
N LYS A 152 -15.29 -11.63 -3.58
CA LYS A 152 -14.31 -11.37 -2.53
C LYS A 152 -14.60 -10.02 -1.89
N PHE A 153 -14.18 -9.90 -0.64
CA PHE A 153 -14.30 -8.67 0.12
C PHE A 153 -12.94 -8.32 0.72
N ILE A 154 -12.50 -7.08 0.52
CA ILE A 154 -11.26 -6.55 1.07
C ILE A 154 -11.60 -5.38 1.99
N ILE A 155 -10.99 -5.37 3.17
CA ILE A 155 -11.08 -4.26 4.12
C ILE A 155 -9.79 -3.47 4.13
N LEU A 156 -9.90 -2.16 4.35
CA LEU A 156 -8.78 -1.33 4.70
C LEU A 156 -8.41 -1.52 6.18
N LEU A 157 -7.12 -1.45 6.46
CA LEU A 157 -6.54 -1.34 7.80
C LEU A 157 -5.45 -0.27 7.75
N ASP A 158 -5.41 0.59 8.76
CA ASP A 158 -4.37 1.59 8.94
C ASP A 158 -3.31 1.09 9.95
N PRO A 159 -2.10 1.66 9.97
CA PRO A 159 -1.07 1.26 10.93
C PRO A 159 -1.19 1.96 12.29
N ALA A 160 -1.91 3.09 12.35
CA ALA A 160 -1.97 3.94 13.54
C ALA A 160 -3.14 3.54 14.45
N ILE A 161 -2.83 3.04 15.64
CA ILE A 161 -3.84 2.58 16.60
C ILE A 161 -4.20 3.71 17.58
N ALA A 162 -5.50 4.04 17.67
CA ALA A 162 -6.01 5.04 18.61
C ALA A 162 -5.71 4.66 20.06
N GLY A 163 -5.17 5.60 20.84
CA GLY A 163 -4.76 5.38 22.24
C GLY A 163 -5.51 6.21 23.29
N ASN A 164 -6.49 7.03 22.89
CA ASN A 164 -7.24 7.92 23.79
C ASN A 164 -8.69 7.45 24.00
N GLU A 165 -8.94 6.15 23.92
CA GLU A 165 -10.28 5.58 24.03
C GLU A 165 -10.64 5.25 25.48
N THR A 166 -11.89 5.53 25.84
CA THR A 166 -12.42 5.30 27.21
C THR A 166 -13.13 3.96 27.36
N LYS A 167 -13.61 3.38 26.26
CA LYS A 167 -14.13 2.01 26.22
C LYS A 167 -12.98 1.02 26.02
N PRO A 168 -13.14 -0.26 26.42
CA PRO A 168 -12.13 -1.27 26.14
C PRO A 168 -11.82 -1.36 24.64
N TYR A 169 -10.56 -1.15 24.28
CA TYR A 169 -10.07 -1.27 22.91
C TYR A 169 -8.90 -2.26 22.86
N PRO A 170 -9.17 -3.56 22.63
CA PRO A 170 -8.16 -4.62 22.75
C PRO A 170 -6.97 -4.50 21.80
N ALA A 171 -7.12 -3.83 20.65
CA ALA A 171 -6.00 -3.62 19.73
C ALA A 171 -4.92 -2.74 20.39
N PHE A 172 -5.32 -1.62 21.00
CA PHE A 172 -4.41 -0.76 21.74
C PHE A 172 -3.88 -1.44 23.01
N THR A 173 -4.78 -1.98 23.86
CA THR A 173 -4.35 -2.58 25.14
C THR A 173 -3.37 -3.74 24.94
N ARG A 174 -3.61 -4.64 23.97
CA ARG A 174 -2.68 -5.73 23.68
C ARG A 174 -1.39 -5.20 23.05
N GLY A 175 -1.46 -4.20 22.18
CA GLY A 175 -0.26 -3.58 21.61
C GLY A 175 0.66 -2.97 22.67
N VAL A 176 0.09 -2.39 23.75
CA VAL A 176 0.86 -1.93 24.91
C VAL A 176 1.44 -3.11 25.71
N GLN A 177 0.65 -4.16 25.95
CA GLN A 177 1.08 -5.35 26.69
C GLN A 177 2.22 -6.10 26.00
N ASP A 178 2.15 -6.20 24.68
CA ASP A 178 3.13 -6.90 23.83
C ASP A 178 4.30 -6.00 23.40
N ASP A 179 4.29 -4.73 23.83
CA ASP A 179 5.30 -3.71 23.55
C ASP A 179 5.65 -3.51 22.06
N VAL A 180 4.62 -3.31 21.22
CA VAL A 180 4.78 -3.24 19.74
C VAL A 180 4.77 -1.83 19.16
N PHE A 181 4.56 -0.80 19.98
CA PHE A 181 4.49 0.59 19.51
C PHE A 181 5.87 1.24 19.42
N ILE A 182 6.05 2.13 18.44
CA ILE A 182 7.26 2.94 18.30
C ILE A 182 7.34 3.93 19.46
N LYS A 183 8.51 4.01 20.11
CA LYS A 183 8.78 4.85 21.28
C LYS A 183 9.93 5.83 21.03
N TRP A 184 10.02 6.88 21.84
CA TRP A 184 11.17 7.78 21.83
C TRP A 184 12.45 7.06 22.28
N PRO A 185 13.64 7.43 21.75
CA PRO A 185 14.89 6.87 22.23
C PRO A 185 15.09 7.19 23.72
N ASN A 186 15.56 6.21 24.49
CA ASN A 186 15.78 6.32 25.93
C ASN A 186 14.53 6.65 26.77
N SER A 187 13.33 6.42 26.24
CA SER A 187 12.07 6.50 26.97
C SER A 187 11.20 5.26 26.71
N ASN A 188 10.29 4.97 27.64
CA ASN A 188 9.23 4.00 27.42
C ASN A 188 7.96 4.62 26.81
N ASP A 189 7.97 5.93 26.55
CA ASP A 189 6.83 6.65 26.02
C ASP A 189 6.65 6.44 24.51
N ILE A 190 5.41 6.14 24.12
CA ILE A 190 4.97 6.01 22.73
C ILE A 190 5.15 7.35 22.01
N VAL A 191 5.59 7.29 20.75
CA VAL A 191 5.59 8.45 19.85
C VAL A 191 4.17 8.64 19.32
N TRP A 192 3.49 9.69 19.80
CA TRP A 192 2.13 10.01 19.39
C TRP A 192 2.09 10.84 18.11
N GLY A 193 1.42 10.30 17.08
CA GLY A 193 1.07 11.03 15.87
C GLY A 193 -0.14 11.95 16.06
N LYS A 194 -0.41 12.78 15.05
CA LYS A 194 -1.63 13.59 14.94
C LYS A 194 -2.59 12.96 13.93
#